data_AF-A0A955N983-F1
#
_entry.id   AF-A0A955N983-F1
#
_cell.length_a   1.000
_cell.length_b   1.000
_cell.length_c   1.000
_cell.angle_alpha   90.00
_cell.angle_beta   90.00
_cell.angle_gamma   90.00
#
_symmetry.space_group_name_H-M   'P 1'
#
loop_
_entity.id
_entity.type
_entity.pdbx_description
1 polymer ?
#
loop_
_entity_poly.entity_id
_entity_poly.type
_entity_poly.pdbx_seq_one_letter_code
_entity_poly.pdbx_strand_id
1 'polypeptide(L)'
;TSAYEYVEPITHFLTVNGKEKKQTFSKRDQFAPQLLKFSDAILNDTVPEPAGDEGLHDVRIIDALYRSAKNGRPVSLKEIQRKRRPTIRQHLRRPPVNKPKLIHAQSPSG
;
A
#
# COMPACT_ATOMS: atom_id res chain seq x y z
N THR A 1 -3.98 -2.84 -19.47
CA THR A 1 -3.23 -3.52 -18.38
C THR A 1 -3.96 -3.28 -17.09
N SER A 2 -4.49 -4.34 -16.49
CA SER A 2 -5.31 -4.24 -15.28
C SER A 2 -4.47 -3.74 -14.10
N ALA A 3 -4.97 -2.77 -13.33
CA ALA A 3 -4.35 -2.32 -12.08
C ALA A 3 -4.28 -3.43 -11.00
N TYR A 4 -4.88 -4.59 -11.28
CA TYR A 4 -4.90 -5.78 -10.44
C TYR A 4 -3.97 -6.89 -10.95
N GLU A 5 -3.15 -6.62 -11.97
CA GLU A 5 -2.18 -7.61 -12.46
C GLU A 5 -0.93 -7.65 -11.57
N TYR A 6 -1.03 -8.41 -10.48
CA TYR A 6 -0.05 -8.51 -9.40
C TYR A 6 1.24 -9.27 -9.73
N VAL A 7 1.50 -9.49 -11.02
CA VAL A 7 2.43 -10.53 -11.48
C VAL A 7 3.46 -9.98 -12.45
N GLU A 8 3.65 -8.66 -12.57
CA GLU A 8 4.72 -8.09 -13.39
C GLU A 8 5.75 -7.32 -12.56
N PRO A 9 7.03 -7.30 -12.97
CA PRO A 9 8.04 -6.46 -12.32
C PRO A 9 7.67 -4.98 -12.48
N ILE A 10 7.75 -4.21 -11.41
CA ILE A 10 7.52 -2.75 -11.47
C ILE A 10 8.85 -2.09 -11.82
N THR A 11 8.87 -1.30 -12.89
CA THR A 11 10.03 -0.49 -13.26
C THR A 11 9.77 0.97 -12.92
N HIS A 12 10.63 1.54 -12.08
CA HIS A 12 10.61 2.95 -11.69
C HIS A 12 11.68 3.71 -12.47
N PHE A 13 11.29 4.84 -13.04
CA PHE A 13 12.18 5.80 -13.69
C PHE A 13 12.17 7.10 -12.86
N LEU A 14 13.35 7.53 -12.40
CA LEU A 14 13.52 8.75 -11.62
C LEU A 14 14.45 9.70 -12.37
N THR A 15 13.94 10.88 -12.74
CA THR A 15 14.74 11.91 -13.41
C THR A 15 15.01 13.07 -12.46
N VAL A 16 16.28 13.34 -12.18
CA VAL A 16 16.73 14.46 -11.34
C VAL A 16 17.79 15.25 -12.10
N ASN A 17 17.56 16.55 -12.30
CA ASN A 17 18.47 17.44 -13.05
C ASN A 17 18.85 16.86 -14.42
N GLY A 18 17.87 16.30 -15.15
CA GLY A 18 18.06 15.70 -16.48
C GLY A 18 18.75 14.33 -16.48
N LYS A 19 19.16 13.79 -15.32
CA LYS A 19 19.72 12.44 -15.21
C LYS A 19 18.63 11.44 -14.83
N GLU A 20 18.45 10.41 -15.65
CA GLU A 20 17.50 9.34 -15.40
C GLU A 20 18.15 8.17 -14.66
N LYS A 21 17.45 7.63 -13.66
CA LYS A 21 17.76 6.39 -12.97
C LYS A 21 16.62 5.40 -13.16
N LYS A 22 16.93 4.23 -13.72
CA LYS A 22 16.01 3.10 -13.84
C LYS A 22 16.22 2.12 -12.69
N GLN A 23 15.14 1.71 -12.04
CA GLN A 23 15.16 0.65 -11.02
C GLN A 23 14.01 -0.32 -11.25
N THR A 24 14.34 -1.60 -11.45
CA THR A 24 13.34 -2.67 -11.56
C THR A 24 13.20 -3.39 -10.22
N PHE A 25 11.95 -3.49 -9.75
CA PHE A 25 11.57 -4.23 -8.58
C PHE A 25 11.01 -5.59 -8.99
N SER A 26 11.62 -6.66 -8.50
CA SER A 26 11.15 -8.02 -8.77
C SER A 26 9.78 -8.27 -8.14
N LYS A 27 9.04 -9.20 -8.75
CA LYS A 27 7.76 -9.70 -8.26
C LYS A 27 7.91 -10.15 -6.80
N ARG A 28 6.95 -9.77 -5.97
CA ARG A 28 6.89 -10.14 -4.55
C ARG A 28 5.43 -10.27 -4.15
N ASP A 29 5.18 -11.04 -3.11
CA ASP A 29 3.88 -11.00 -2.47
C ASP A 29 3.73 -9.69 -1.68
N GLN A 30 2.72 -8.91 -2.04
CA GLN A 30 2.42 -7.62 -1.40
C GLN A 30 1.55 -7.76 -0.14
N PHE A 31 0.89 -8.91 0.05
CA PHE A 31 -0.06 -9.15 1.14
C PHE A 31 0.52 -10.04 2.24
N ALA A 32 1.25 -11.10 1.88
CA ALA A 32 1.78 -12.05 2.85
C ALA A 32 2.59 -11.38 3.99
N PRO A 33 3.45 -10.37 3.74
CA PRO A 33 4.10 -9.64 4.82
C PRO A 33 3.12 -8.97 5.80
N GLN A 34 2.03 -8.37 5.30
CA GLN A 34 1.03 -7.70 6.11
C GLN A 34 0.22 -8.71 6.93
N LEU A 35 -0.20 -9.82 6.33
CA LEU A 35 -0.94 -10.88 7.02
C LEU A 35 -0.11 -11.52 8.14
N LEU A 36 1.17 -11.77 7.88
CA LEU A 36 2.08 -12.29 8.90
C LEU A 36 2.26 -11.31 10.06
N LYS A 37 2.42 -10.01 9.76
CA LYS A 37 2.54 -8.98 10.81
C LYS A 37 1.28 -8.84 11.63
N PHE A 38 0.10 -8.94 11.01
CA PHE A 38 -1.16 -8.92 11.72
C PHE A 38 -1.34 -10.16 12.60
N SER A 39 -1.02 -11.35 12.09
CA SER A 39 -1.05 -12.60 12.87
C SER A 39 -0.10 -12.58 14.06
N ASP A 40 1.14 -12.10 13.85
CA ASP A 40 2.14 -11.91 14.91
C ASP A 40 1.64 -10.95 16.00
N ALA A 41 0.93 -9.88 15.61
CA ALA A 41 0.34 -8.96 16.57
C ALA A 41 -0.73 -9.63 17.45
N ILE A 42 -1.57 -10.49 16.87
CA ILE A 42 -2.57 -11.27 17.60
C ILE A 42 -1.89 -12.26 18.56
N LEU A 43 -0.91 -13.02 18.08
CA LEU A 43 -0.24 -14.06 18.88
C LEU A 43 0.53 -13.49 20.09
N ASN A 44 1.06 -12.28 19.95
CA ASN A 44 1.84 -11.62 21.00
C ASN A 44 1.05 -10.57 21.80
N ASP A 45 -0.27 -10.45 21.58
CA ASP A 45 -1.13 -9.43 22.21
C ASP A 45 -0.54 -8.01 22.10
N THR A 46 -0.16 -7.63 20.87
CA THR A 46 0.38 -6.29 20.57
C THR A 46 -0.52 -5.53 19.58
N VAL A 47 -0.41 -4.21 19.58
CA VAL A 47 -1.15 -3.37 18.63
C VAL A 47 -0.60 -3.61 17.21
N PRO A 48 -1.46 -3.99 16.22
CA PRO A 48 -1.01 -4.19 14.86
C PRO A 48 -0.58 -2.86 14.23
N GLU A 49 0.48 -2.90 13.42
CA GLU A 49 0.86 -1.80 12.53
C GLU A 49 0.65 -2.21 11.06
N PRO A 50 -0.01 -1.38 10.22
CA PRO A 50 -0.65 -0.11 10.58
C PRO A 50 -1.89 -0.30 11.46
N ALA A 51 -2.13 0.64 12.38
CA ALA A 51 -3.28 0.62 13.26
C ALA A 51 -4.52 1.27 12.61
N GLY A 52 -5.69 1.12 13.23
CA GLY A 52 -6.96 1.61 12.66
C GLY A 52 -7.05 3.14 12.51
N ASP A 53 -6.29 3.89 13.30
CA ASP A 53 -6.20 5.36 13.20
C ASP A 53 -5.56 5.80 11.87
N GLU A 54 -4.63 5.03 11.32
CA GLU A 54 -4.07 5.29 9.99
C GLU A 54 -5.16 5.25 8.92
N GLY A 55 -6.04 4.25 8.93
CA GLY A 55 -7.18 4.18 8.02
C GLY A 55 -8.17 5.34 8.20
N LEU A 56 -8.39 5.78 9.43
CA LEU A 56 -9.21 6.97 9.71
C LEU A 56 -8.59 8.24 9.12
N HIS A 57 -7.26 8.37 9.11
CA HIS A 57 -6.58 9.51 8.51
C HIS A 57 -6.79 9.56 7.00
N ASP A 58 -6.74 8.41 6.33
CA ASP A 58 -7.00 8.33 4.89
C ASP A 58 -8.44 8.76 4.57
N VAL A 59 -9.42 8.28 5.34
CA VAL A 59 -10.84 8.68 5.17
C VAL A 59 -11.03 10.18 5.42
N ARG A 60 -10.35 10.75 6.42
CA ARG A 60 -10.39 12.21 6.69
C ARG A 60 -9.83 13.03 5.53
N ILE A 61 -8.78 12.55 4.87
CA ILE A 61 -8.21 13.21 3.68
C ILE A 61 -9.19 13.11 2.51
N ILE A 62 -9.78 11.94 2.27
CA ILE A 62 -10.78 11.71 1.23
C ILE A 62 -11.98 12.65 1.42
N ASP A 63 -12.52 12.77 2.64
CA ASP A 63 -13.60 13.72 2.96
C ASP A 63 -13.19 15.18 2.66
N ALA A 64 -11.98 15.58 3.06
CA ALA A 64 -11.48 16.93 2.79
C ALA A 64 -11.34 17.21 1.29
N LEU A 65 -10.92 16.23 0.49
CA LEU A 65 -10.86 16.34 -0.96
C LEU A 65 -12.25 16.56 -1.56
N TYR A 66 -13.26 15.79 -1.12
CA TYR A 66 -14.65 16.01 -1.57
C TYR A 66 -15.18 17.38 -1.19
N ARG A 67 -14.93 17.83 0.04
CA ARG A 67 -15.33 19.17 0.51
C ARG A 67 -14.61 20.29 -0.24
N SER A 68 -13.33 20.10 -0.56
CA SER A 68 -12.55 21.04 -1.36
C SER A 68 -13.12 21.16 -2.78
N ALA A 69 -13.34 20.02 -3.44
CA ALA A 69 -13.91 19.96 -4.79
C ALA A 69 -15.30 20.62 -4.86
N LYS A 70 -16.15 20.37 -3.85
CA LYS A 70 -17.48 20.97 -3.77
C LYS A 70 -17.45 22.50 -3.61
N ASN A 71 -16.48 23.02 -2.85
CA ASN A 71 -16.44 24.43 -2.47
C ASN A 71 -15.42 25.27 -3.26
N GLY A 72 -14.62 24.65 -4.13
CA GLY A 72 -13.56 25.31 -4.90
C GLY A 72 -12.44 25.92 -4.06
N ARG A 73 -12.26 25.48 -2.80
CA ARG A 73 -11.29 26.08 -1.87
C ARG A 73 -10.57 25.02 -1.05
N PRO A 74 -9.30 25.25 -0.66
CA PRO A 74 -8.56 24.36 0.23
C PRO A 74 -9.32 24.11 1.55
N VAL A 75 -9.24 22.88 2.04
CA VAL A 75 -9.80 22.47 3.34
C VAL A 75 -8.64 22.17 4.28
N SER A 76 -8.53 22.94 5.37
CA SER A 76 -7.54 22.70 6.42
C SER A 76 -7.92 21.47 7.25
N LEU A 77 -6.94 20.61 7.52
CA LEU A 77 -7.08 19.44 8.38
C LEU A 77 -6.30 19.68 9.68
N LYS A 78 -6.92 19.31 10.82
CA LYS A 78 -6.23 19.33 12.11
C LYS A 78 -5.00 18.42 12.05
N GLU A 79 -3.87 18.96 12.48
CA GLU A 79 -2.60 18.23 12.57
C GLU A 79 -2.75 17.00 13.45
N ILE A 80 -2.10 15.93 13.02
CA ILE A 80 -2.13 14.64 13.67
C ILE A 80 -0.72 14.32 14.09
N GLN A 81 -0.53 14.22 15.41
CA GLN A 81 0.72 13.77 16.00
C GLN A 81 0.93 12.29 15.64
N ARG A 82 1.68 12.01 14.56
CA ARG A 82 2.08 10.63 14.25
C ARG A 82 3.07 10.16 15.30
N LYS A 83 2.67 9.16 16.08
CA LYS A 83 3.50 8.61 17.18
C LYS A 83 4.76 7.88 16.67
N ARG A 84 4.70 7.22 15.50
CA ARG A 84 5.82 6.46 14.93
C ARG A 84 5.79 6.49 13.41
N ARG A 85 6.96 6.56 12.76
CA ARG A 85 7.09 6.40 11.30
C ARG A 85 7.64 5.01 10.98
N PRO A 86 7.21 4.39 9.87
CA PRO A 86 7.77 3.13 9.44
C PRO A 86 9.28 3.22 9.22
N THR A 87 10.00 2.15 9.53
CA THR A 87 11.46 2.05 9.32
C THR A 87 11.80 0.87 8.41
N ILE A 88 12.98 0.91 7.79
CA ILE A 88 13.42 -0.18 6.90
C ILE A 88 13.52 -1.53 7.62
N ARG A 89 13.70 -1.53 8.95
CA ARG A 89 13.76 -2.75 9.78
C ARG A 89 12.43 -3.52 9.80
N GLN A 90 11.32 -2.86 9.48
CA GLN A 90 10.00 -3.48 9.40
C GLN A 90 9.75 -4.16 8.05
N HIS A 91 10.67 -4.01 7.08
CA HIS A 91 10.53 -4.60 5.77
C HIS A 91 10.62 -6.12 5.83
N LEU A 92 9.54 -6.78 5.40
CA LEU A 92 9.46 -8.23 5.25
C LEU A 92 9.17 -8.54 3.78
N ARG A 93 9.93 -9.47 3.19
CA ARG A 93 9.73 -9.94 1.81
C ARG A 93 9.22 -11.37 1.80
N ARG A 94 8.25 -11.64 0.94
CA ARG A 94 7.80 -13.00 0.63
C ARG A 94 7.82 -13.22 -0.89
N PRO A 95 8.18 -14.44 -1.34
CA PRO A 95 8.17 -14.77 -2.76
C PRO A 95 6.74 -14.65 -3.31
N PRO A 96 6.58 -14.39 -4.61
CA PRO A 96 5.26 -14.36 -5.23
C PRO A 96 4.58 -15.74 -5.15
N VAL A 97 3.25 -15.74 -5.03
CA VAL A 97 2.44 -16.96 -5.08
C VAL A 97 2.11 -17.35 -6.52
N ASN A 98 1.97 -18.65 -6.77
CA ASN A 98 1.51 -19.15 -8.07
C ASN A 98 0.02 -18.83 -8.24
N LYS A 99 -0.39 -18.47 -9.48
CA LYS A 99 -1.81 -18.32 -9.80
C LYS A 99 -2.51 -19.68 -9.60
N PRO A 100 -3.62 -19.76 -8.85
CA PRO A 100 -4.37 -20.99 -8.72
C PRO A 100 -4.97 -21.41 -10.06
N LYS A 101 -5.17 -22.72 -10.26
CA LYS A 101 -5.90 -23.22 -11.43
C LYS A 101 -7.36 -22.79 -11.34
N LEU A 102 -7.85 -22.12 -12.38
CA LEU A 102 -9.26 -21.74 -12.46
C LEU A 102 -10.11 -22.98 -12.78
N ILE A 103 -11.22 -23.14 -12.07
CA ILE A 103 -12.21 -24.20 -12.30
C ILE A 103 -13.53 -23.50 -12.62
N HIS A 104 -13.98 -23.58 -13.87
CA HIS A 104 -15.20 -22.91 -14.39
C HIS A 104 -15.28 -21.40 -14.09
N ALA A 105 -14.14 -20.72 -13.91
CA ALA A 105 -14.06 -19.30 -13.63
C ALA A 105 -13.13 -18.59 -14.62
N GLN A 106 -13.39 -17.31 -14.88
CA GLN A 106 -12.50 -16.44 -15.65
C GLN A 106 -11.49 -15.76 -14.73
N SER A 107 -10.33 -15.41 -15.28
CA SER A 107 -9.33 -14.63 -14.55
C SER A 107 -9.90 -13.25 -14.20
N PRO A 108 -9.68 -12.73 -12.97
CA PRO A 108 -10.09 -11.37 -12.60
C PRO A 108 -9.33 -10.27 -13.39
N SER A 109 -8.29 -10.65 -14.14
CA SER A 109 -7.49 -9.71 -14.92
C SER A 109 -8.12 -9.27 -16.25
N GLY A 110 -9.18 -9.95 -16.73
CA GLY A 110 -9.86 -9.63 -17.99
C GLY A 110 -9.03 -9.97 -19.22
#